data_AF-A0A109J4Z4-F1
#
_entry.id   AF-A0A109J4Z4-F1
#
_cell.length_a   1.000
_cell.length_b   1.000
_cell.length_c   1.000
_cell.angle_alpha   90.00
_cell.angle_beta   90.00
_cell.angle_gamma   90.00
#
_symmetry.space_group_name_H-M   'P 1'
#
loop_
_entity.id
_entity.type
_entity.pdbx_description
1 polymer ?
#
loop_
_entity_poly.entity_id
_entity_poly.type
_entity_poly.pdbx_seq_one_letter_code
_entity_poly.pdbx_strand_id
1 'polypeptide(L)' 'MDEASIAQLIFALSVAREIAILEGPVFDIVVYRVEQAIEETREEALRQGIVVEIGRASTRMQ' A
#
# COMPACT_ATOMS: atom_id res chain seq x y z
N MET A 1 0.18 16.88 0.31
CA MET A 1 1.44 16.25 0.76
C MET A 1 2.42 16.37 -0.39
N ASP A 2 3.73 16.34 -0.18
CA ASP A 2 4.64 16.24 -1.32
C ASP A 2 4.72 14.80 -1.86
N GLU A 3 5.24 14.66 -3.07
CA GLU A 3 5.39 13.37 -3.76
C GLU A 3 6.20 12.35 -2.94
N ALA A 4 7.26 12.80 -2.27
CA ALA A 4 8.11 11.95 -1.45
C ALA A 4 7.34 11.38 -0.25
N SER A 5 6.52 12.20 0.42
CA SER A 5 5.69 11.80 1.54
C SER A 5 4.63 10.78 1.12
N ILE A 6 4.01 10.97 -0.05
CA ILE A 6 3.03 10.03 -0.62
C ILE A 6 3.70 8.69 -0.94
N ALA A 7 4.84 8.72 -1.62
CA ALA A 7 5.57 7.50 -1.97
C ALA A 7 6.01 6.72 -0.72
N GLN A 8 6.52 7.42 0.30
CA GLN A 8 6.90 6.83 1.59
C GLN A 8 5.71 6.23 2.33
N LEU A 9 4.56 6.91 2.32
CA LEU A 9 3.34 6.41 2.96
C LEU A 9 2.87 5.13 2.29
N ILE A 10 2.79 5.09 0.96
CA ILE A 10 2.32 3.88 0.28
C ILE A 10 3.34 2.73 0.45
N PHE A 11 4.65 3.02 0.46
CA PHE A 11 5.66 2.02 0.80
C PHE A 11 5.43 1.44 2.21
N ALA A 12 5.27 2.29 3.21
CA ALA A 12 5.06 1.87 4.59
C ALA A 12 3.78 1.02 4.74
N LEU A 13 2.70 1.42 4.08
CA LEU A 13 1.45 0.64 4.03
C LEU A 13 1.64 -0.70 3.33
N SER A 14 2.43 -0.75 2.25
CA SER A 14 2.72 -2.00 1.54
C SER A 14 3.47 -2.99 2.42
N VAL A 15 4.47 -2.53 3.19
CA VAL A 15 5.18 -3.35 4.19
C VAL A 15 4.24 -3.79 5.31
N ALA A 16 3.39 -2.89 5.83
CA ALA A 16 2.43 -3.23 6.87
C ALA A 16 1.44 -4.31 6.42
N ARG A 17 1.02 -4.28 5.15
CA ARG A 17 0.19 -5.31 4.54
C ARG A 17 0.90 -6.67 4.50
N GLU A 18 2.15 -6.69 4.07
CA GLU A 18 2.96 -7.92 4.03
C GLU A 18 3.12 -8.54 5.43
N ILE A 19 3.40 -7.72 6.45
CA ILE A 19 3.47 -8.18 7.84
C ILE A 19 2.11 -8.76 8.27
N ALA A 20 1.01 -8.06 8.04
CA ALA A 20 -0.32 -8.51 8.43
C ALA A 20 -0.72 -9.84 7.75
N ILE A 21 -0.32 -10.06 6.50
CA ILE A 21 -0.55 -11.34 5.80
C ILE A 21 0.16 -12.51 6.51
N LEU A 22 1.36 -12.27 7.05
CA LEU A 22 2.16 -13.30 7.73
C LEU A 22 1.60 -13.71 9.10
N GLU A 23 0.84 -12.84 9.77
CA GLU A 23 0.20 -13.11 11.06
C GLU A 23 -1.00 -14.08 10.96
N GLY A 24 -1.46 -14.36 9.74
CA GLY A 24 -2.55 -15.31 9.48
C GLY A 24 -3.96 -14.72 9.60
N PRO A 25 -5.01 -15.57 9.59
CA PRO A 25 -6.39 -15.15 9.33
C PRO A 25 -6.99 -14.13 10.31
N VAL A 26 -6.45 -14.05 11.53
CA VAL A 26 -6.88 -13.06 12.54
C VAL A 26 -6.61 -11.62 12.07
N PHE A 27 -5.62 -11.45 11.18
CA PHE A 27 -5.22 -10.16 10.63
C PHE A 27 -5.87 -9.84 9.27
N ASP A 28 -6.77 -10.67 8.74
CA ASP A 28 -7.44 -10.41 7.45
C ASP A 28 -8.13 -9.04 7.41
N ILE A 29 -8.74 -8.63 8.54
CA ILE A 29 -9.34 -7.29 8.65
C ILE A 29 -8.30 -6.17 8.59
N VAL A 30 -7.09 -6.40 9.12
CA VAL A 30 -5.98 -5.45 9.07
C VAL A 30 -5.46 -5.35 7.65
N VAL A 31 -5.27 -6.48 6.96
CA VAL A 31 -4.89 -6.53 5.55
C VAL A 31 -5.87 -5.71 4.70
N TYR A 32 -7.17 -5.94 4.88
CA TYR A 32 -8.21 -5.19 4.17
C TYR A 32 -8.14 -3.68 4.45
N ARG A 33 -7.96 -3.27 5.71
CA ARG A 33 -7.87 -1.85 6.07
C ARG A 33 -6.62 -1.19 5.49
N VAL A 34 -5.50 -1.89 5.46
CA VAL A 34 -4.27 -1.39 4.85
C VAL A 34 -4.42 -1.25 3.34
N GLU A 35 -5.09 -2.20 2.67
CA GLU A 35 -5.42 -2.08 1.25
C GLU A 35 -6.29 -0.85 0.94
N GLN A 36 -7.31 -0.60 1.76
CA GLN A 36 -8.12 0.63 1.63
C GLN A 36 -7.28 1.90 1.78
N ALA A 37 -6.40 1.95 2.79
CA ALA A 37 -5.52 3.10 3.00
C ALA A 37 -4.56 3.34 1.83
N ILE A 38 -4.07 2.28 1.18
CA ILE A 38 -3.24 2.37 -0.03
C ILE A 38 -4.03 3.01 -1.17
N GLU A 39 -5.26 2.54 -1.42
CA GLU A 39 -6.09 3.07 -2.50
C GLU A 39 -6.50 4.53 -2.24
N GLU A 40 -6.92 4.87 -1.01
CA GLU A 40 -7.23 6.26 -0.63
C GLU A 40 -6.03 7.19 -0.83
N THR A 41 -4.83 6.72 -0.48
CA THR A 41 -3.59 7.50 -0.67
C THR A 41 -3.30 7.71 -2.15
N ARG A 42 -3.53 6.70 -2.99
CA ARG A 42 -3.37 6.80 -4.47
C ARG A 42 -4.38 7.75 -5.09
N GLU A 43 -5.63 7.70 -4.64
CA GLU A 43 -6.66 8.63 -5.12
C GLU A 43 -6.33 10.08 -4.74
N GLU A 44 -5.84 10.32 -3.54
CA GLU A 44 -5.43 11.65 -3.10
C GLU A 44 -4.18 12.14 -3.85
N ALA A 45 -3.22 11.24 -4.12
CA ALA A 45 -2.08 11.55 -4.97
C ALA A 45 -2.51 11.96 -6.38
N LEU A 46 -3.42 11.20 -6.98
CA LEU A 46 -3.97 11.48 -8.30
C LEU A 46 -4.70 12.82 -8.34
N ARG A 47 -5.49 13.15 -7.31
CA ARG A 47 -6.14 14.47 -7.16
C ARG A 47 -5.13 15.62 -7.10
N GLN A 48 -3.93 15.37 -6.59
CA GLN A 48 -2.82 16.33 -6.53
C GLN A 48 -1.94 16.31 -7.80
N GLY A 49 -2.28 15.50 -8.81
CA GLY A 49 -1.51 15.36 -10.05
C GLY A 49 -0.22 14.53 -9.89
N ILE A 50 -0.10 13.77 -8.81
CA ILE A 50 1.05 12.94 -8.48
C ILE A 50 0.74 11.49 -8.86
N VAL A 51 1.56 10.90 -9.72
CA VAL A 51 1.42 9.50 -10.15
C VAL A 51 2.48 8.67 -9.45
N VAL A 52 2.04 7.73 -8.61
CA VAL A 52 2.94 6.82 -7.90
C VAL A 52 2.87 5.42 -8.51
N GLU A 53 3.90 5.05 -9.26
CA GLU A 53 4.09 3.67 -9.70
C GLU A 53 4.75 2.86 -8.59
N ILE A 54 4.02 1.87 -8.07
CA ILE A 54 4.59 0.88 -7.17
C ILE A 54 4.65 -0.42 -7.94
N GLY A 55 5.87 -0.83 -8.25
CA GLY A 55 6.12 -2.16 -8.78
C GLY A 55 5.49 -3.16 -7.81
N ARG A 56 4.39 -3.81 -8.22
CA ARG A 56 3.94 -5.01 -7.53
C ARG A 56 5.14 -5.94 -7.55
N ALA A 57 5.65 -6.30 -6.37
CA ALA A 57 6.56 -7.43 -6.28
C ALA A 57 5.81 -8.59 -6.92
N SER A 58 6.15 -8.89 -8.18
CA SER A 58 5.60 -10.01 -8.91
C SER A 58 5.98 -11.21 -8.08
N THR A 59 5.00 -11.80 -7.42
CA THR A 59 5.17 -13.12 -6.82
C THR A 59 5.31 -14.07 -8.00
N ARG A 60 6.50 -14.07 -8.61
CA ARG A 60 6.91 -15.06 -9.59
C ARG A 60 7.17 -16.31 -8.77
N MET A 61 6.09 -17.02 -8.45
CA MET A 61 6.18 -18.44 -8.12
C MET A 61 6.71 -19.11 -9.39
N GLN A 62 8.02 -19.38 -9.39
CA GLN A 62 8.61 -20.46 -10.18
C GLN A 62 8.51 -21.74 -9.35
#